data_AF-A0A1H1CW85-F1
#
_entry.id   AF-A0A1H1CW85-F1
#
_cell.length_a   1.000
_cell.length_b   1.000
_cell.length_c   1.000
_cell.angle_alpha   90.00
_cell.angle_beta   90.00
_cell.angle_gamma   90.00
#
_symmetry.space_group_name_H-M   'P 1'
#
loop_
_entity.id
_entity.type
_entity.pdbx_description
1 polymer ?
#
loop_
_entity_poly.entity_id
_entity_poly.type
_entity_poly.pdbx_seq_one_letter_code
_entity_poly.pdbx_strand_id
1 'polypeptide(L)' 'MTPEERGQALMAHLQALWDDGAREFSTRDLRPLWETIDMSRSWAQKALRKLVDAGVLGYDDDRYVYLMPERPEA' A
#
# COMPACT_ATOMS: atom_id res chain seq x y z
N MET A 1 -15.33 10.02 2.91
CA MET A 1 -14.02 10.12 2.26
C MET A 1 -14.15 9.98 0.76
N THR A 2 -13.46 10.84 0.03
CA THR A 2 -13.33 10.79 -1.43
C THR A 2 -12.31 9.74 -1.87
N PRO A 3 -12.30 9.33 -3.15
CA PRO A 3 -11.25 8.48 -3.70
C PRO A 3 -9.84 9.06 -3.54
N GLU A 4 -9.64 10.36 -3.74
CA GLU A 4 -8.35 11.04 -3.49
C GLU A 4 -7.91 10.90 -2.03
N GLU A 5 -8.78 11.19 -1.05
CA GLU A 5 -8.44 11.10 0.38
C GLU A 5 -8.01 9.68 0.76
N ARG A 6 -8.65 8.66 0.18
CA ARG A 6 -8.28 7.26 0.39
C ARG A 6 -6.92 6.93 -0.21
N GLY A 7 -6.64 7.46 -1.40
CA GLY A 7 -5.34 7.34 -2.06
C GLY A 7 -4.23 7.97 -1.22
N GLN A 8 -4.44 9.19 -0.73
CA GLN A 8 -3.47 9.89 0.12
C GLN A 8 -3.21 9.14 1.42
N ALA A 9 -4.25 8.64 2.09
CA ALA A 9 -4.07 7.89 3.33
C ALA A 9 -3.34 6.54 3.11
N LEU A 10 -3.59 5.87 1.97
CA LEU A 10 -2.82 4.68 1.58
C LEU A 10 -1.34 5.02 1.37
N MET A 11 -1.04 6.08 0.60
CA MET A 11 0.35 6.49 0.34
C MET A 11 1.07 6.89 1.64
N ALA A 12 0.42 7.66 2.51
CA ALA A 12 0.96 8.05 3.80
C ALA A 12 1.31 6.83 4.69
N HIS A 13 0.47 5.79 4.66
CA HIS A 13 0.75 4.55 5.39
C HIS A 13 1.93 3.77 4.82
N LEU A 14 2.02 3.67 3.48
CA LEU A 14 3.15 3.03 2.82
C LEU A 14 4.47 3.77 3.10
N GLN A 15 4.43 5.10 3.13
CA GLN A 15 5.56 5.93 3.53
C GLN A 15 5.93 5.70 4.99
N ALA A 16 4.96 5.63 5.91
CA ALA A 16 5.23 5.33 7.31
C ALA A 16 5.91 3.97 7.49
N LEU A 17 5.42 2.92 6.81
CA LEU A 17 6.07 1.60 6.81
C LEU A 17 7.51 1.68 6.29
N TRP A 18 7.73 2.41 5.20
CA TRP A 18 9.06 2.61 4.62
C TRP A 18 10.01 3.32 5.59
N ASP A 19 9.52 4.39 6.20
CA ASP A 19 10.25 5.25 7.13
C ASP A 19 10.59 4.50 8.43
N ASP A 20 9.74 3.54 8.84
CA ASP A 20 10.00 2.56 9.92
C ASP A 20 10.97 1.44 9.50
N GLY A 21 11.46 1.45 8.27
CA GLY A 21 12.47 0.52 7.77
C GLY A 21 11.91 -0.71 7.03
N ALA A 22 10.60 -0.79 6.81
CA ALA A 22 10.04 -1.86 5.99
C ALA A 22 10.52 -1.72 4.54
N ARG A 23 10.89 -2.84 3.92
CA ARG A 23 11.22 -2.94 2.48
C ARG A 23 10.24 -3.81 1.71
N GLU A 24 9.38 -4.48 2.44
CA GLU A 24 8.33 -5.33 1.93
C GLU A 24 7.16 -5.28 2.90
N PHE A 25 5.95 -5.52 2.40
CA PHE A 25 4.75 -5.62 3.23
C PHE A 25 3.75 -6.56 2.59
N SER A 26 2.85 -7.08 3.40
CA SER A 26 1.73 -7.91 2.97
C SER A 26 0.43 -7.11 3.04
N THR A 27 -0.62 -7.63 2.40
CA THR A 27 -1.96 -7.05 2.56
C THR A 27 -2.42 -6.98 4.03
N ARG A 28 -1.89 -7.81 4.94
CA ARG A 28 -2.26 -7.79 6.36
C ARG A 28 -1.74 -6.54 7.07
N ASP A 29 -0.64 -5.96 6.61
CA ASP A 29 -0.03 -4.76 7.19
C ASP A 29 -0.84 -3.49 6.89
N LEU A 30 -1.82 -3.60 5.97
CA LEU A 30 -2.80 -2.55 5.68
C LEU A 30 -4.06 -2.63 6.55
N ARG A 31 -4.13 -3.59 7.48
CA ARG A 31 -5.26 -3.74 8.40
C ARG A 31 -5.63 -2.45 9.13
N PRO A 32 -4.68 -1.64 9.63
CA PRO A 32 -5.01 -0.36 10.27
C PRO A 32 -5.81 0.58 9.35
N LEU A 33 -5.56 0.55 8.03
CA LEU A 33 -6.29 1.38 7.07
C LEU A 33 -7.71 0.88 6.83
N TRP A 34 -7.97 -0.43 6.94
CA TRP A 34 -9.32 -0.96 6.79
C TRP A 34 -10.20 -0.56 7.96
N GLU A 35 -9.62 -0.59 9.17
CA GLU A 35 -10.32 -0.29 10.42
C GLU A 35 -10.56 1.22 10.62
N THR A 36 -9.68 2.07 10.09
CA THR A 36 -9.75 3.53 10.31
C THR A 36 -10.43 4.32 9.17
N ILE A 37 -10.44 3.80 7.94
CA ILE A 37 -10.74 4.60 6.72
C ILE A 37 -12.03 4.15 6.01
N ASP A 38 -12.76 3.18 6.58
CA ASP A 38 -13.89 2.50 5.89
C ASP A 38 -13.52 2.17 4.43
N MET A 39 -12.35 1.57 4.29
CA MET A 39 -11.77 1.18 3.01
C MET A 39 -11.93 -0.32 2.85
N SER A 40 -12.63 -0.73 1.78
CA SER A 40 -12.77 -2.15 1.51
C SER A 40 -11.43 -2.77 1.11
N ARG A 41 -11.21 -4.02 1.55
CA ARG A 41 -10.04 -4.81 1.16
C ARG A 41 -9.89 -4.90 -0.36
N SER A 42 -11.01 -5.03 -1.10
CA SER A 42 -11.02 -5.10 -2.56
C SER A 42 -10.55 -3.81 -3.22
N TRP A 43 -10.92 -2.64 -2.67
CA TRP A 43 -10.42 -1.36 -3.15
C TRP A 43 -8.91 -1.25 -2.92
N ALA A 44 -8.44 -1.59 -1.72
CA ALA A 44 -7.02 -1.53 -1.39
C ALA A 44 -6.17 -2.43 -2.30
N GLN A 45 -6.60 -3.68 -2.53
CA GLN A 45 -5.92 -4.59 -3.47
C GLN A 45 -5.86 -4.02 -4.89
N LYS A 46 -6.95 -3.40 -5.36
CA LYS A 46 -6.96 -2.75 -6.68
C LYS A 46 -6.02 -1.55 -6.74
N ALA A 47 -5.93 -0.76 -5.67
CA ALA A 47 -5.01 0.37 -5.57
C ALA A 47 -3.54 -0.09 -5.57
N LEU A 48 -3.21 -1.11 -4.76
CA LEU A 48 -1.86 -1.70 -4.73
C LEU A 48 -1.46 -2.26 -6.10
N ARG A 49 -2.37 -2.96 -6.79
CA ARG A 49 -2.11 -3.46 -8.13
C ARG A 49 -1.76 -2.35 -9.10
N LYS A 50 -2.47 -1.22 -9.06
CA LYS A 50 -2.14 -0.05 -9.89
C LYS A 50 -0.75 0.52 -9.56
N LEU A 51 -0.35 0.52 -8.29
CA LEU A 51 0.99 0.97 -7.88
C LEU A 51 2.08 0.02 -8.36
N VAL A 52 1.81 -1.28 -8.39
CA VAL A 52 2.70 -2.28 -8.99
C VAL A 52 2.80 -2.06 -10.50
N ASP A 53 1.67 -1.91 -11.19
CA ASP A 53 1.62 -1.68 -12.63
C ASP A 53 2.32 -0.35 -13.02
N ALA A 54 2.31 0.64 -12.12
CA ALA A 54 3.00 1.93 -12.27
C ALA A 54 4.50 1.88 -11.91
N GLY A 55 5.01 0.75 -11.42
CA GLY A 55 6.41 0.58 -11.01
C GLY A 55 6.78 1.22 -9.67
N VAL A 56 5.80 1.77 -8.93
CA VAL A 56 6.01 2.33 -7.57
C VAL A 56 6.27 1.21 -6.56
N LEU A 57 5.61 0.07 -6.75
CA LEU A 57 5.80 -1.13 -5.94
C LEU A 57 6.29 -2.29 -6.82
N GLY A 58 7.07 -3.18 -6.26
CA GLY A 58 7.23 -4.54 -6.78
C GLY A 58 6.19 -5.47 -6.19
N TYR A 59 6.03 -6.64 -6.80
CA TYR A 59 5.27 -7.75 -6.22
C TYR A 59 6.09 -9.03 -6.35
N ASP A 60 6.21 -9.77 -5.26
CA ASP A 60 6.84 -11.08 -5.20
C ASP A 60 5.72 -12.14 -5.16
N ASP A 61 5.51 -12.82 -6.29
CA ASP A 61 4.47 -13.84 -6.44
C ASP A 61 4.76 -15.11 -5.63
N ASP A 62 6.03 -15.41 -5.32
CA ASP A 62 6.40 -16.61 -4.55
C ASP A 62 6.14 -16.41 -3.06
N ARG A 63 6.40 -15.20 -2.56
CA ARG A 63 6.24 -14.85 -1.15
C ARG A 63 4.91 -14.15 -0.86
N TYR A 64 4.15 -13.80 -1.90
CA TYR A 64 2.90 -13.05 -1.84
C TYR A 64 3.01 -11.71 -1.08
N VAL A 65 4.15 -11.01 -1.25
CA VAL A 65 4.43 -9.71 -0.62
C VAL A 65 4.61 -8.62 -1.68
N TYR A 66 4.28 -7.40 -1.29
CA TYR A 66 4.63 -6.21 -2.05
C TYR A 66 6.02 -5.75 -1.65
N LEU A 67 6.82 -5.40 -2.64
CA LEU A 67 8.16 -4.88 -2.46
C LEU A 67 8.13 -3.36 -2.58
N MET A 68 8.85 -2.69 -1.72
CA MET A 68 9.13 -1.27 -1.81
C MET A 68 10.63 -1.19 -2.12
N PRO A 69 11.07 -1.02 -3.38
CA PRO A 69 12.48 -0.81 -3.66
C PRO A 69 12.92 0.61 -3.30
N GLU A 70 11.99 1.56 -3.36
CA GLU A 70 12.16 2.98 -3.07
C GLU A 70 11.03 3.47 -2.17
N ARG A 71 11.22 4.64 -1.55
CA ARG A 71 10.17 5.29 -0.77
C ARG A 71 9.01 5.64 -1.69
N PRO A 72 7.79 5.12 -1.48
CA PRO A 72 6.64 5.43 -2.35
C PRO A 72 6.38 6.94 -2.39
N GLU A 73 6.31 7.51 -3.58
CA GLU A 73 6.24 8.97 -3.79
C GLU A 73 5.06 9.63 -3.05
N ALA A 74 5.18 10.94 -2.80
CA ALA A 74 4.17 11.78 -2.15
C ALA A 74 3.26 12.49 -3.16
#